data_AF-A0A060CKM7-F1
#
_entry.id   AF-A0A060CKM7-F1
#
_cell.length_a   1.000
_cell.length_b   1.000
_cell.length_c   1.000
_cell.angle_alpha   90.00
_cell.angle_beta   90.00
_cell.angle_gamma   90.00
#
_symmetry.space_group_name_H-M   'P 1'
#
loop_
_entity.id
_entity.type
_entity.pdbx_description
1 polymer ?
#
loop_
_entity_poly.entity_id
_entity_poly.type
_entity_poly.pdbx_seq_one_letter_code
_entity_poly.pdbx_strand_id
1 'polypeptide(L)' 'MLVGEINIVESKTLTLNDVQYYFIDNEYYFNRPELYGYYDDGERFAFYQMAVIEMMEKVNSFPI' A
#
# COMPACT_ATOMS: atom_id res chain seq x y z
N MET A 1 -17.31 -3.63 -3.01
CA MET A 1 -16.45 -4.41 -2.10
C MET A 1 -15.84 -5.56 -2.90
N LEU A 2 -14.89 -5.21 -3.77
CA LEU A 2 -13.92 -6.16 -4.31
C LEU A 2 -12.66 -5.90 -3.50
N VAL A 3 -12.52 -6.56 -2.35
CA VAL A 3 -11.23 -6.63 -1.68
C VAL A 3 -10.44 -7.64 -2.47
N GLY A 4 -9.84 -7.18 -3.57
CA GLY A 4 -8.80 -7.95 -4.25
C GLY A 4 -7.69 -8.22 -3.24
N GLU A 5 -7.16 -9.44 -3.23
CA GLU A 5 -6.05 -9.81 -2.38
C GLU A 5 -4.96 -8.75 -2.49
N ILE A 6 -4.58 -8.16 -1.34
CA ILE A 6 -3.45 -7.24 -1.26
C ILE A 6 -2.20 -8.10 -1.47
N ASN A 7 -1.81 -8.20 -2.73
CA ASN A 7 -0.56 -8.79 -3.16
C ASN A 7 0.55 -7.80 -2.77
N ILE A 8 1.03 -7.91 -1.54
CA ILE A 8 2.26 -7.23 -1.11
C ILE A 8 3.36 -7.82 -1.98
N VAL A 9 3.82 -7.05 -2.96
CA VAL A 9 4.88 -7.45 -3.87
C VAL A 9 6.16 -7.56 -3.05
N GLU A 10 6.51 -8.78 -2.65
CA GLU A 10 7.70 -9.09 -1.83
C GLU A 10 9.03 -8.62 -2.45
N SER A 11 9.07 -8.23 -3.73
CA SER A 11 10.30 -8.05 -4.50
C SER A 11 10.81 -6.62 -4.65
N LYS A 12 10.15 -5.61 -4.06
CA LYS A 12 10.66 -4.23 -4.04
C LYS A 12 10.70 -3.72 -2.61
N THR A 13 11.73 -4.12 -1.87
CA THR A 13 12.13 -3.40 -0.66
C THR A 13 13.38 -2.58 -1.02
N LEU A 14 13.37 -1.29 -0.64
CA LEU A 14 14.54 -0.42 -0.82
C LEU A 14 15.09 -0.10 0.57
N THR A 15 16.39 -0.24 0.77
CA THR A 15 17.05 0.25 1.98
C THR A 15 17.89 1.46 1.61
N LEU A 16 17.57 2.62 2.18
CA LEU A 16 18.32 3.86 1.95
C LEU A 16 18.58 4.50 3.30
N ASN A 17 19.85 4.80 3.59
CA ASN A 17 20.28 5.41 4.86
C ASN A 17 19.72 4.67 6.09
N ASP A 18 19.83 3.34 6.10
CA ASP A 18 19.32 2.45 7.15
C ASP A 18 17.79 2.47 7.36
N VAL A 19 17.04 3.07 6.43
CA VAL A 19 15.58 3.06 6.41
C VAL A 19 15.07 2.05 5.39
N GLN A 20 14.21 1.13 5.82
CA GLN A 20 13.56 0.14 4.97
C GLN A 20 12.24 0.70 4.42
N TYR A 21 12.15 0.77 3.09
CA TYR A 21 10.97 1.19 2.35
C TYR A 21 10.27 -0.03 1.76
N TYR A 22 8.94 -0.02 1.84
CA TYR A 22 8.05 -1.01 1.26
C TYR A 22 7.08 -0.28 0.33
N PHE A 23 6.80 -0.87 -0.83
CA PHE A 23 5.92 -0.28 -1.83
C PHE A 23 4.62 -1.07 -1.89
N ILE A 24 3.50 -0.34 -1.92
CA ILE A 24 2.17 -0.89 -2.15
C ILE A 24 1.86 -0.64 -3.62
N ASP A 25 1.50 -1.70 -4.35
CA ASP A 25 1.13 -1.64 -5.76
C ASP A 25 -0.35 -1.97 -5.94
N ASN A 26 -0.99 -1.24 -6.84
CA ASN A 26 -2.35 -1.47 -7.28
C ASN A 26 -2.57 -0.60 -8.54
N GLU A 27 -2.59 -1.23 -9.71
CA GLU A 27 -2.74 -0.48 -10.98
C GLU A 27 -4.04 0.31 -11.04
N TYR A 28 -5.13 -0.22 -10.48
CA TYR A 28 -6.43 0.46 -10.48
C TYR A 28 -6.39 1.79 -9.70
N TYR A 29 -5.70 1.82 -8.57
CA TYR A 29 -5.62 2.99 -7.68
C TYR A 29 -4.43 3.91 -7.93
N PHE A 30 -3.28 3.38 -8.35
CA PHE A 30 -2.01 4.11 -8.39
C PHE A 30 -1.42 4.29 -9.79
N ASN A 31 -1.86 3.56 -10.81
CA ASN A 31 -1.44 3.80 -12.20
C ASN A 31 -2.33 4.87 -12.86
N ARG A 32 -2.22 6.11 -12.38
CA ARG A 32 -3.05 7.24 -12.83
C ARG A 32 -2.21 8.47 -13.19
N PRO A 33 -2.67 9.34 -14.12
CA PRO A 33 -1.90 10.51 -14.54
C PRO A 33 -1.76 11.58 -13.45
N GLU A 34 -2.78 11.77 -12.62
CA GLU A 34 -2.82 12.76 -11.56
C GLU A 34 -2.75 12.11 -10.16
N LEU A 35 -2.28 12.89 -9.18
CA LEU A 35 -2.20 12.42 -7.80
C LEU A 35 -3.54 12.49 -7.07
N TYR A 36 -4.39 13.48 -7.33
CA TYR A 36 -5.68 13.71 -6.65
C TYR A 36 -6.72 14.29 -7.61
N GLY A 37 -7.98 14.33 -7.17
CA GLY A 37 -9.09 14.93 -7.91
C GLY A 37 -10.01 13.90 -8.56
N TYR A 38 -9.85 12.62 -8.23
CA TYR A 38 -10.74 11.57 -8.70
C TYR A 38 -11.93 11.40 -7.75
N TYR A 39 -13.06 11.02 -8.32
CA TYR A 39 -14.29 10.80 -7.55
C TYR A 39 -14.14 9.72 -6.47
N ASP A 40 -13.26 8.74 -6.70
CA ASP A 40 -12.99 7.60 -5.83
C ASP A 40 -11.74 7.80 -4.94
N ASP A 41 -11.23 9.03 -4.79
CA ASP A 41 -10.07 9.32 -3.93
C ASP A 41 -10.27 8.78 -2.50
N GLY A 42 -11.49 8.87 -1.96
CA GLY A 42 -11.82 8.32 -0.65
C GLY A 42 -11.66 6.80 -0.56
N GLU A 43 -12.05 6.06 -1.61
CA GLU A 43 -11.87 4.60 -1.68
C GLU A 43 -10.38 4.25 -1.75
N ARG A 44 -9.61 5.00 -2.53
CA ARG A 44 -8.16 4.83 -2.64
C ARG A 44 -7.43 5.05 -1.30
N PHE A 45 -7.82 6.07 -0.54
CA PHE A 45 -7.26 6.29 0.79
C PHE A 45 -7.59 5.14 1.75
N ALA A 46 -8.84 4.65 1.73
CA ALA A 46 -9.23 3.50 2.55
C ALA A 46 -8.44 2.25 2.17
N PHE A 47 -8.23 2.00 0.87
CA PHE A 47 -7.38 0.91 0.38
C PHE A 47 -5.95 1.03 0.91
N TYR A 48 -5.34 2.21 0.82
CA TYR A 48 -3.98 2.45 1.33
C TYR A 48 -3.88 2.20 2.83
N GLN A 49 -4.84 2.69 3.63
CA GLN A 49 -4.86 2.47 5.08
C GLN A 49 -4.94 0.99 5.44
N MET A 50 -5.79 0.22 4.74
CA MET A 50 -5.92 -1.22 4.96
C MET A 50 -4.63 -1.96 4.59
N ALA A 51 -4.00 -1.61 3.46
CA ALA A 51 -2.72 -2.19 3.05
C ALA A 51 -1.59 -1.91 4.05
N VAL A 52 -1.56 -0.73 4.68
CA VAL A 52 -0.60 -0.43 5.75
C VAL A 52 -0.85 -1.30 6.99
N ILE A 53 -2.10 -1.47 7.41
CA ILE A 53 -2.44 -2.31 8.57
C ILE A 53 -2.04 -3.77 8.33
N GLU A 54 -2.40 -4.34 7.18
CA GLU A 54 -2.02 -5.71 6.83
C GLU A 54 -0.50 -5.88 6.70
N MET A 55 0.19 -4.84 6.21
CA MET A 55 1.64 -4.86 6.16
C MET A 55 2.25 -4.92 7.56
N MET A 56 1.73 -4.15 8.54
CA MET A 56 2.25 -4.14 9.91
C MET A 56 2.30 -5.53 10.55
N GLU A 57 1.32 -6.40 10.24
CA GLU A 57 1.34 -7.80 10.69
C GLU A 57 2.50 -8.60 10.06
N LYS A 58 2.82 -8.35 8.79
CA LYS A 58 3.87 -9.09 8.06
C LYS A 58 5.29 -8.61 8.36
N VAL A 59 5.49 -7.31 8.65
CA VAL A 59 6.85 -6.78 8.93
C VAL A 59 7.34 -7.09 10.35
N ASN A 60 6.53 -7.80 11.16
CA ASN A 60 6.88 -8.23 12.52
C ASN A 60 7.30 -7.07 13.45
N SER A 61 6.86 -5.85 13.14
CA SER A 61 7.28 -4.62 13.78
C SER A 61 6.33 -4.12 14.87
N PHE A 62 5.32 -4.92 15.26
CA PHE A 62 4.40 -4.56 16.33
C PHE A 62 3.94 -5.80 17.12
N PRO A 63 4.07 -5.83 18.46
CA PRO A 63 3.31 -6.76 19.29
C PRO A 63 1.89 -6.19 19.41
N ILE A 64 0.91 -6.95 18.95
CA ILE A 64 -0.51 -6.64 19.11
C ILE A 64 -0.92 -6.80 20.58
#